data_AF-A0A6J5UG97-F1
#
_entry.id   AF-A0A6J5UG97-F1
#
_cell.length_a   1.000
_cell.length_b   1.000
_cell.length_c   1.000
_cell.angle_alpha   90.00
_cell.angle_beta   90.00
_cell.angle_gamma   90.00
#
_symmetry.space_group_name_H-M   'P 1'
#
loop_
_entity.id
_entity.type
_entity.pdbx_description
1 polymer ?
#
loop_
_entity_poly.entity_id
_entity_poly.type
_entity_poly.pdbx_seq_one_letter_code
_entity_poly.pdbx_strand_id
1 'polypeptide(L)' 'MSVAFNQGFEKFRRFAVDVHKDIDWDAITPSVAQEIISSDAHPAEQGHQPAKGSDNDW' A
#
# COMPACT_ATOMS: atom_id res chain seq x y z
N MET A 1 14.92 -8.04 0.03
CA MET A 1 13.90 -8.29 -1.00
C MET A 1 13.64 -9.79 -1.10
N SER A 2 12.39 -10.25 -0.99
CA SER A 2 12.07 -11.69 -1.12
C SER A 2 12.11 -12.14 -2.58
N VAL A 3 12.78 -13.27 -2.86
CA VAL A 3 12.86 -13.87 -4.21
C VAL A 3 11.47 -14.25 -4.74
N ALA A 4 10.57 -14.70 -3.86
CA ALA A 4 9.19 -15.01 -4.23
C ALA A 4 8.40 -13.75 -4.58
N PHE A 5 8.63 -12.65 -3.85
CA PHE A 5 8.00 -11.36 -4.14
C PHE A 5 8.43 -10.83 -5.50
N ASN A 6 9.74 -10.82 -5.79
CA ASN A 6 10.24 -10.32 -7.08
C ASN A 6 9.62 -11.06 -8.26
N GLN A 7 9.59 -12.40 -8.22
CA GLN A 7 8.98 -13.21 -9.27
C GLN A 7 7.47 -12.98 -9.40
N GLY A 8 6.77 -12.82 -8.27
CA GLY A 8 5.34 -12.50 -8.27
C GLY A 8 5.07 -11.13 -8.89
N PHE A 9 5.88 -10.14 -8.51
CA PHE A 9 5.81 -8.78 -9.03
C PHE A 9 6.07 -8.72 -10.54
N GLU A 10 7.08 -9.42 -11.06
CA GLU A 10 7.34 -9.45 -12.50
C GLU A 10 6.18 -10.07 -13.30
N LYS A 11 5.58 -11.15 -12.79
CA LYS A 11 4.39 -11.76 -13.42
C LYS A 11 3.21 -10.80 -13.40
N PHE A 12 2.98 -10.11 -12.28
CA PHE A 12 1.94 -9.10 -12.17
C PHE A 12 2.18 -7.94 -13.14
N ARG A 13 3.40 -7.39 -13.18
CA ARG A 13 3.78 -6.30 -14.10
C ARG A 13 3.50 -6.70 -15.54
N ARG A 14 3.88 -7.92 -15.95
CA ARG A 14 3.63 -8.45 -17.30
C ARG A 14 2.14 -8.49 -17.68
N PHE A 15 1.27 -8.75 -16.72
CA PHE A 15 -0.17 -8.70 -16.93
C PHE A 15 -0.70 -7.25 -16.97
N ALA A 16 -0.24 -6.42 -16.02
CA ALA A 16 -0.74 -5.07 -15.84
C ALA A 16 -0.32 -4.09 -16.96
N VAL A 17 0.84 -4.29 -17.59
CA VAL A 17 1.31 -3.46 -18.73
C VAL A 17 0.36 -3.48 -19.93
N ASP A 18 -0.39 -4.57 -20.11
CA ASP A 18 -1.34 -4.69 -21.22
C ASP A 18 -2.64 -3.93 -20.94
N VAL A 19 -3.05 -3.89 -19.67
CA VAL A 19 -4.30 -3.26 -19.20
C VAL A 19 -4.11 -1.77 -18.90
N HIS A 20 -2.98 -1.39 -18.31
CA HIS A 20 -2.68 -0.04 -17.83
C HIS A 20 -1.47 0.53 -18.56
N LYS A 21 -1.71 0.98 -19.79
CA LYS A 21 -0.67 1.52 -20.69
C LYS A 21 -0.26 2.96 -20.35
N ASP A 22 -1.03 3.60 -19.48
CA ASP A 22 -0.80 4.96 -18.98
C ASP A 22 0.23 5.02 -17.85
N ILE A 23 0.59 3.87 -17.27
CA ILE A 23 1.55 3.75 -16.17
C ILE A 23 2.93 3.40 -16.73
N ASP A 24 3.96 4.13 -16.28
CA ASP A 24 5.36 3.78 -16.56
C ASP A 24 5.82 2.63 -15.64
N TRP A 25 5.57 1.40 -16.08
CA TRP A 25 5.87 0.20 -15.31
C TRP A 25 7.37 -0.03 -15.08
N ASP A 26 8.24 0.57 -15.90
CA ASP A 26 9.70 0.52 -15.72
C ASP A 26 10.16 1.31 -14.48
N ALA A 27 9.52 2.44 -14.18
CA ALA A 27 9.79 3.20 -12.95
C ALA A 27 9.38 2.47 -11.66
N ILE A 28 8.39 1.56 -11.72
CA ILE A 28 7.89 0.85 -10.53
C ILE A 28 8.79 -0.36 -10.21
N THR A 29 9.92 -0.17 -9.55
CA THR A 29 10.80 -1.30 -9.16
C THR A 29 10.15 -2.20 -8.09
N PRO A 30 10.60 -3.47 -7.94
CA PRO A 30 10.11 -4.33 -6.86
C PRO A 30 10.21 -3.66 -5.49
N SER A 31 11.32 -2.97 -5.20
CA SER A 31 11.53 -2.26 -3.93
C SER A 31 10.48 -1.19 -3.68
N VAL A 32 10.16 -0.37 -4.70
CA VAL A 32 9.11 0.65 -4.64
C VAL A 32 7.74 0.01 -4.40
N ALA A 33 7.44 -1.08 -5.11
CA ALA A 33 6.18 -1.81 -4.90
C ALA A 33 6.08 -2.37 -3.47
N GLN A 34 7.17 -2.93 -2.93
CA GLN A 34 7.19 -3.43 -1.56
C GLN A 34 7.05 -2.28 -0.55
N GLU A 35 7.68 -1.14 -0.77
CA GLU A 35 7.56 0.03 0.09
C GLU A 35 6.12 0.53 0.13
N ILE A 36 5.44 0.64 -1.03
CA ILE A 36 4.02 1.03 -1.09
C ILE A 36 3.16 0.05 -0.28
N ILE A 37 3.29 -1.26 -0.53
CA ILE A 37 2.50 -2.29 0.18
C ILE A 37 2.79 -2.29 1.69
N SER A 38 4.04 -2.05 2.08
CA SER A 38 4.45 -2.04 3.49
C SER A 38 4.06 -0.73 4.18
N SER A 39 3.99 0.37 3.44
CA SER A 39 3.56 1.68 3.93
C SER A 39 2.04 1.74 4.08
N ASP A 40 1.28 1.07 3.22
CA ASP A 40 -0.16 0.84 3.36
C ASP A 40 -0.49 -0.21 4.45
N ALA A 41 0.50 -1.00 4.89
CA ALA A 41 0.36 -1.96 5.98
C ALA A 41 0.48 -1.33 7.38
N HIS A 42 0.61 -0.01 7.48
CA HIS A 42 0.32 0.68 8.73
C HIS A 42 -1.18 0.57 8.99
N PRO A 43 -1.62 -0.02 10.12
CA PRO A 43 -3.04 0.00 10.43
C PRO A 43 -3.49 1.45 10.47
N ALA A 44 -4.51 1.77 9.68
CA ALA A 44 -5.34 2.91 9.94
C ALA A 44 -5.99 2.72 11.32
N GLU A 45 -5.27 3.03 12.39
CA GLU A 45 -5.85 3.26 13.72
C GLU A 45 -6.59 4.60 13.80
N GLN A 46 -6.88 5.25 12.66
CA GLN A 46 -7.77 6.40 12.61
C GLN A 46 -9.22 5.95 12.56
N GLY A 47 -9.69 5.38 13.66
CA GLY A 47 -11.07 4.97 13.78
C GLY A 47 -11.45 4.50 15.16
N HIS A 48 -11.06 5.22 16.23
CA HIS A 48 -11.80 5.40 17.48
C HIS A 48 -10.99 6.37 18.37
N GLN A 49 -11.08 7.67 18.12
CA GLN A 49 -10.97 8.60 19.24
C GLN A 49 -12.23 8.40 20.09
N PRO A 50 -12.17 7.95 21.34
CA PRO A 50 -13.30 8.19 22.23
C PRO A 50 -13.46 9.71 22.30
N ALA A 51 -14.63 10.20 21.87
CA ALA A 51 -15.02 11.57 22.13
C ALA A 51 -14.85 11.78 23.64
N LYS A 52 -14.00 12.73 24.00
CA LYS A 52 -13.88 13.26 25.35
C LYS A 52 -15.28 13.72 25.76
N GLY A 53 -16.01 12.84 26.43
CA GLY A 53 -17.29 13.15 27.04
C GLY A 53 -17.04 14.29 28.00
N SER A 54 -17.68 15.41 27.72
CA SER A 54 -17.65 16.62 28.52
C SER A 54 -18.10 16.27 29.94
N ASP A 55 -17.19 16.30 30.91
CA ASP A 55 -17.55 16.51 32.30
C ASP A 55 -18.17 17.91 32.38
N ASN A 56 -19.50 17.96 32.33
CA ASN A 56 -20.26 19.16 32.67
C ASN A 56 -20.93 18.90 34.03
N ASP A 57 -20.25 19.33 35.08
CA ASP A 57 -20.83 19.59 36.39
C ASP A 57 -21.81 20.78 36.29
N TRP A 58 -23.12 20.53 36.43
CA TRP A 58 -24.13 21.43 37.03
C TRP A 58 -25.37 20.64 37.48
#